data_AF-A0ABD6BTB7-F1
#
_entry.id   AF-A0ABD6BTB7-F1
#
_cell.length_a   1.000
_cell.length_b   1.000
_cell.length_c   1.000
_cell.angle_alpha   90.00
_cell.angle_beta   90.00
_cell.angle_gamma   90.00
#
_symmetry.space_group_name_H-M   'P 1'
#
loop_
_entity.id
_entity.type
_entity.pdbx_description
1 polymer ?
#
loop_
_entity_poly.entity_id
_entity_poly.type
_entity_poly.pdbx_seq_one_letter_code
_entity_poly.pdbx_strand_id
1 'polypeptide(L)'
;MVDSALLWIGLVAALGVGFLGFAVRQFSETDEPPLRALAAAAVFIAGVAELAGTNGYIDGATSEPLTWAFLLFGFGAIAMELGRRWRAWAA
;
A
#
# COMPACT_ATOMS: atom_id res chain seq x y z
N MET A 1 7.60 -2.40 29.06
CA MET A 1 7.84 -3.35 27.95
C MET A 1 7.24 -2.71 26.70
N VAL A 2 7.99 -2.61 25.61
CA VAL A 2 7.39 -2.18 24.33
C VAL A 2 6.44 -3.30 23.91
N ASP A 3 5.21 -2.93 23.57
CA ASP A 3 4.24 -3.87 23.04
C ASP A 3 4.77 -4.44 21.71
N SER A 4 4.87 -5.75 21.61
CA SER A 4 5.33 -6.42 20.38
C SER A 4 4.48 -6.03 19.18
N ALA A 5 3.20 -5.71 19.37
CA ALA A 5 2.32 -5.26 18.30
C ALA A 5 2.78 -3.92 17.70
N LEU A 6 3.21 -2.96 18.54
CA LEU A 6 3.72 -1.67 18.08
C LEU A 6 5.00 -1.81 17.24
N LEU A 7 5.86 -2.79 17.56
CA LEU A 7 7.06 -3.07 16.75
C LEU A 7 6.69 -3.57 15.35
N TRP A 8 5.71 -4.48 15.25
CA TRP A 8 5.23 -4.98 13.96
C TRP A 8 4.54 -3.89 13.15
N ILE A 9 3.68 -3.10 13.79
CA ILE A 9 3.03 -1.94 13.16
C ILE A 9 4.07 -0.96 12.63
N GLY A 10 5.08 -0.63 13.45
CA GLY A 10 6.17 0.26 13.06
C GLY A 10 6.98 -0.28 11.88
N LEU A 11 7.29 -1.58 11.86
CA LEU A 11 7.99 -2.24 10.76
C LEU A 11 7.19 -2.17 9.45
N VAL A 12 5.90 -2.54 9.48
CA VAL A 12 5.03 -2.51 8.31
C VAL A 12 4.85 -1.08 7.79
N ALA A 13 4.70 -0.11 8.69
CA ALA A 13 4.63 1.30 8.33
C ALA A 13 5.92 1.80 7.66
N ALA A 14 7.09 1.43 8.20
CA ALA A 14 8.39 1.79 7.63
C ALA A 14 8.57 1.22 6.21
N LEU A 15 8.15 -0.04 5.98
CA LEU A 15 8.15 -0.64 4.65
C LEU A 15 7.22 0.11 3.69
N GLY A 16 6.01 0.46 4.13
CA GLY A 16 5.05 1.24 3.33
C GLY A 16 5.61 2.60 2.90
N VAL A 17 6.24 3.34 3.83
CA VAL A 17 6.92 4.61 3.53
C VAL A 17 8.09 4.39 2.55
N GLY A 18 8.84 3.30 2.71
CA GLY A 18 9.91 2.92 1.77
C GLY A 18 9.40 2.73 0.34
N PHE A 19 8.28 2.04 0.15
CA PHE A 19 7.65 1.86 -1.16
C PHE A 19 7.10 3.17 -1.74
N LEU A 20 6.55 4.07 -0.90
CA LEU A 20 6.16 5.41 -1.35
C LEU A 20 7.37 6.23 -1.80
N GLY A 21 8.46 6.21 -1.03
CA GLY A 21 9.71 6.88 -1.41
C GLY A 21 10.27 6.34 -2.73
N PHE A 22 10.24 5.01 -2.92
CA PHE A 22 10.62 4.38 -4.18
C PHE A 22 9.70 4.78 -5.33
N ALA A 23 8.37 4.84 -5.10
CA ALA A 23 7.42 5.30 -6.10
C ALA A 23 7.71 6.74 -6.54
N VAL A 24 7.90 7.66 -5.58
CA VAL A 24 8.24 9.06 -5.85
C VAL A 24 9.54 9.16 -6.64
N ARG A 25 10.57 8.41 -6.24
CA ARG A 25 11.84 8.38 -6.95
C ARG A 25 11.66 7.89 -8.39
N GLN A 26 10.99 6.75 -8.59
CA GLN A 26 10.75 6.20 -9.91
C GLN A 26 10.00 7.19 -10.80
N PHE A 27 8.93 7.82 -10.27
CA PHE A 27 8.17 8.83 -11.00
C PHE A 27 9.05 10.02 -11.41
N SER A 28 9.94 10.49 -10.53
CA SER A 28 10.86 11.59 -10.84
C SER A 28 11.92 11.25 -11.89
N GLU A 29 12.25 9.96 -12.06
CA GLU A 29 13.27 9.50 -13.01
C GLU A 29 12.68 9.14 -14.38
N THR A 30 11.43 8.64 -14.43
CA THR A 30 10.85 8.07 -15.63
C THR A 30 9.63 8.84 -16.17
N ASP A 31 9.07 9.78 -15.41
CA ASP A 31 7.77 10.43 -15.68
C ASP A 31 6.61 9.42 -15.91
N GLU A 32 6.82 8.15 -15.56
CA GLU A 32 5.83 7.09 -15.70
C GLU A 32 5.17 6.82 -14.34
N PRO A 33 3.84 6.66 -14.29
CA PRO A 33 3.14 6.29 -13.07
C PRO A 33 3.70 4.99 -12.45
N PRO A 34 4.24 5.03 -11.23
CA PRO A 34 4.90 3.88 -10.58
C PRO A 34 3.87 2.94 -9.93
N LEU A 35 2.94 2.41 -10.73
CA LEU A 35 1.73 1.71 -10.27
C LEU A 35 2.05 0.50 -9.37
N ARG A 36 3.10 -0.27 -9.67
CA ARG A 36 3.57 -1.39 -8.82
C ARG A 36 4.00 -0.94 -7.43
N ALA A 37 4.78 0.13 -7.35
CA ALA A 37 5.28 0.64 -6.09
C ALA A 37 4.13 1.23 -5.24
N LEU A 38 3.19 1.92 -5.90
CA LEU A 38 1.97 2.41 -5.27
C LEU A 38 1.08 1.27 -4.77
N ALA A 39 0.94 0.19 -5.54
CA ALA A 39 0.19 -0.99 -5.11
C ALA A 39 0.83 -1.67 -3.88
N ALA A 40 2.16 -1.82 -3.89
CA ALA A 40 2.88 -2.35 -2.74
C ALA A 40 2.69 -1.47 -1.50
N ALA A 41 2.89 -0.15 -1.63
CA ALA A 41 2.66 0.79 -0.54
C ALA A 41 1.24 0.69 0.05
N ALA A 42 0.23 0.57 -0.82
CA ALA A 42 -1.15 0.42 -0.40
C ALA A 42 -1.38 -0.86 0.43
N VAL A 43 -0.77 -1.99 0.05
CA VAL A 43 -0.82 -3.23 0.84
C VAL A 43 -0.19 -3.04 2.23
N PHE A 44 0.94 -2.35 2.33
CA PHE A 44 1.56 -2.08 3.64
C PHE A 44 0.67 -1.19 4.51
N ILE A 45 0.06 -0.15 3.95
CA ILE A 45 -0.83 0.74 4.71
C ILE A 45 -2.10 -0.02 5.15
N ALA A 46 -2.66 -0.88 4.29
CA ALA A 46 -3.75 -1.77 4.68
C ALA A 46 -3.34 -2.71 5.83
N GLY A 47 -2.13 -3.27 5.78
CA GLY A 47 -1.58 -4.09 6.85
C GLY A 47 -1.43 -3.32 8.17
N VAL A 48 -1.01 -2.05 8.13
CA VAL A 48 -0.96 -1.18 9.31
C VAL A 48 -2.35 -0.98 9.90
N ALA A 49 -3.35 -0.67 9.08
CA ALA A 49 -4.72 -0.47 9.52
C ALA A 49 -5.29 -1.73 10.18
N GLU A 50 -5.08 -2.90 9.57
CA GLU A 50 -5.50 -4.20 10.09
C GLU A 50 -4.81 -4.55 11.42
N LEU A 51 -3.49 -4.40 11.49
CA LEU A 51 -2.73 -4.64 12.72
C LEU A 51 -3.15 -3.68 13.84
N ALA A 52 -3.40 -2.41 13.51
CA ALA A 52 -3.83 -1.42 14.48
C ALA A 52 -5.25 -1.71 15.02
N GLY A 53 -6.17 -2.12 14.13
CA GLY A 53 -7.54 -2.52 14.51
C GLY A 53 -7.58 -3.79 15.36
N THR A 54 -6.85 -4.83 14.94
CA THR A 54 -6.82 -6.13 15.63
C THR A 54 -6.20 -6.06 17.04
N ASN A 55 -5.31 -5.10 17.28
CA ASN A 55 -4.71 -4.84 18.59
C ASN A 55 -5.43 -3.76 19.40
N GLY A 56 -6.57 -3.23 18.91
CA GLY A 56 -7.40 -2.27 19.63
C GLY A 56 -6.84 -0.84 19.71
N TYR A 57 -5.85 -0.50 18.90
CA TYR A 57 -5.31 0.87 18.84
C TYR A 57 -6.18 1.84 18.03
N ILE A 58 -6.98 1.29 17.11
CA ILE A 58 -7.95 2.01 16.29
C ILE A 58 -9.26 1.23 16.36
N ASP A 59 -10.39 1.94 16.41
CA ASP A 59 -11.71 1.29 16.41
C ASP A 59 -11.98 0.53 15.10
N GLY A 60 -12.67 -0.60 15.21
CA GLY A 60 -12.99 -1.49 14.09
C GLY A 60 -13.78 -0.78 12.98
N ALA A 61 -14.66 0.15 13.35
CA ALA A 61 -15.42 0.96 12.40
C ALA A 61 -14.53 1.87 11.54
N THR A 62 -13.28 2.11 11.95
CA THR A 62 -12.30 2.89 11.19
C THR A 62 -11.26 1.99 10.51
N SER A 63 -10.75 0.96 11.18
CA SER A 63 -9.70 0.10 10.63
C SER A 63 -10.18 -0.71 9.44
N GLU A 64 -11.36 -1.31 9.50
CA GLU A 64 -11.89 -2.16 8.43
C GLU A 64 -12.10 -1.41 7.10
N PRO A 65 -12.83 -0.28 7.03
CA PRO A 65 -12.98 0.46 5.78
C PRO A 65 -11.64 1.00 5.27
N LEU A 66 -10.71 1.37 6.15
CA LEU A 66 -9.38 1.83 5.76
C LEU A 66 -8.56 0.72 5.10
N THR A 67 -8.54 -0.47 5.70
CA THR A 67 -7.92 -1.67 5.13
C THR A 67 -8.48 -1.94 3.73
N TRP A 68 -9.81 -1.99 3.58
CA TRP A 68 -10.44 -2.24 2.29
C TRP A 68 -10.17 -1.15 1.26
N ALA A 69 -10.20 0.13 1.65
CA ALA A 69 -9.93 1.24 0.75
C ALA A 69 -8.53 1.15 0.13
N PHE A 70 -7.51 0.85 0.94
CA PHE A 70 -6.14 0.69 0.45
C PHE A 70 -5.97 -0.58 -0.38
N LEU A 71 -6.60 -1.70 -0.02
CA LEU A 71 -6.56 -2.91 -0.83
C LEU A 71 -7.21 -2.72 -2.20
N LEU A 72 -8.37 -2.05 -2.26
CA LEU A 72 -9.06 -1.71 -3.52
C LEU A 72 -8.22 -0.76 -4.37
N PHE A 73 -7.57 0.23 -3.76
CA PHE A 73 -6.65 1.11 -4.46
C PHE A 73 -5.46 0.34 -5.05
N GLY A 74 -4.83 -0.53 -4.26
CA GLY A 74 -3.71 -1.35 -4.72
C GLY A 74 -4.11 -2.29 -5.85
N PHE A 75 -5.28 -2.92 -5.74
CA PHE A 75 -5.85 -3.74 -6.81
C PHE A 75 -6.09 -2.93 -8.09
N GLY A 76 -6.67 -1.73 -7.97
CA GLY A 76 -6.88 -0.82 -9.09
C GLY A 76 -5.57 -0.43 -9.79
N ALA A 77 -4.50 -0.17 -9.03
CA ALA A 77 -3.19 0.13 -9.58
C ALA A 77 -2.62 -1.04 -10.41
N ILE A 78 -2.74 -2.28 -9.90
CA ILE A 78 -2.32 -3.48 -10.64
C ILE A 78 -3.18 -3.71 -11.88
N ALA A 79 -4.49 -3.54 -11.78
CA ALA A 79 -5.42 -3.69 -12.91
C ALA A 79 -5.11 -2.67 -14.01
N MET A 80 -4.83 -1.42 -13.65
CA MET A 80 -4.41 -0.39 -14.61
C MET A 80 -3.09 -0.75 -15.29
N GLU A 81 -2.12 -1.29 -14.56
CA GLU A 81 -0.86 -1.71 -15.15
C GLU A 81 -1.04 -2.88 -16.13
N LEU A 82 -1.85 -3.88 -15.75
CA LEU A 82 -2.18 -4.99 -16.63
C LEU A 82 -2.88 -4.49 -17.91
N GLY A 83 -3.82 -3.55 -17.78
CA GLY A 83 -4.51 -2.93 -18.91
C GLY A 83 -3.59 -2.08 -19.80
N ARG A 84 -2.55 -1.45 -19.25
CA ARG A 84 -1.51 -0.75 -20.04
C ARG A 84 -0.68 -1.75 -20.84
N ARG A 85 -0.24 -2.84 -20.22
CA ARG A 85 0.55 -3.89 -20.86
C ARG A 85 -0.21 -4.60 -21.96
N TRP A 86 -1.48 -4.93 -21.73
CA TRP A 86 -2.35 -5.54 -22.72
C TRP A 86 -2.48 -4.67 -23.98
N ARG A 87 -2.72 -3.37 -23.81
CA ARG A 87 -2.82 -2.43 -24.93
C ARG A 87 -1.51 -2.31 -25.71
N ALA A 88 -0.37 -2.39 -25.04
CA ALA A 88 0.93 -2.35 -25.71
C ALA A 88 1.23 -3.60 -26.55
N TRP A 89 0.63 -4.76 -26.23
CA TRP A 89 0.76 -5.98 -27.03
C TRP A 89 -0.23 -6.05 -28.21
N ALA A 90 -1.33 -5.31 -28.12
CA ALA A 90 -2.36 -5.25 -29.15
C ALA A 90 -2.10 -4.20 -30.24
N ALA A 91 -1.07 -3.37 -30.08
CA ALA A 91 -0.63 -2.34 -31.02
C ALA A 91 0.64 -2.78 -31.75
#